data_AF-A0A954G6K6-F1
#
_entry.id   AF-A0A954G6K6-F1
#
_cell.length_a   1.000
_cell.length_b   1.000
_cell.length_c   1.000
_cell.angle_alpha   90.00
_cell.angle_beta   90.00
_cell.angle_gamma   90.00
#
_symmetry.space_group_name_H-M   'P 1'
#
loop_
_entity.id
_entity.type
_entity.pdbx_description
1 polymer ?
#
loop_
_entity_poly.entity_id
_entity_poly.type
_entity_poly.pdbx_seq_one_letter_code
_entity_poly.pdbx_strand_id
1 'polypeptide(L)'
;MTDSAPDIREQILELADAQCSGTISEVEMETLEGLLTAHPQYRREYLNYVFVHIGLAGTTQSRLLQAPELAEAAASVQPAESISEETERGYLVMLIP
;
A
#
# COMPACT_ATOMS: atom_id res chain seq x y z
N MET A 1 14.62 24.47 -21.04
CA MET A 1 14.85 24.28 -19.60
C MET A 1 13.47 24.13 -18.99
N THR A 2 13.01 22.88 -18.82
CA THR A 2 11.70 22.55 -18.25
C THR A 2 11.82 22.62 -16.74
N ASP A 3 11.32 23.71 -16.17
CA ASP A 3 11.19 23.91 -14.73
C ASP A 3 10.35 22.75 -14.17
N SER A 4 11.01 21.81 -13.49
CA SER A 4 10.43 20.56 -13.00
C SER A 4 9.87 20.77 -11.59
N ALA A 5 9.06 21.82 -11.42
CA ALA A 5 8.21 21.93 -10.25
C ALA A 5 7.09 20.88 -10.42
N PRO A 6 6.85 19.98 -9.45
CA PRO A 6 5.70 19.10 -9.51
C PRO A 6 4.46 19.97 -9.72
N ASP A 7 3.58 19.56 -10.64
CA ASP A 7 2.30 20.23 -10.80
C ASP A 7 1.64 20.25 -9.42
N ILE A 8 1.19 21.42 -8.96
CA ILE A 8 0.53 21.59 -7.65
C ILE A 8 -0.56 20.53 -7.46
N ARG A 9 -1.23 20.16 -8.57
CA ARG A 9 -2.20 19.06 -8.60
C ARG A 9 -1.58 17.71 -8.20
N GLU A 10 -0.45 17.33 -8.79
CA GLU A 10 0.24 16.07 -8.46
C GLU A 10 0.69 16.06 -7.00
N GLN A 11 1.26 17.16 -6.51
CA GLN A 11 1.67 17.26 -5.11
C GLN A 11 0.49 17.11 -4.14
N ILE A 12 -0.66 17.74 -4.44
CA ILE A 12 -1.88 17.57 -3.63
C ILE A 12 -2.35 16.10 -3.64
N LEU A 13 -2.26 15.42 -4.78
CA LEU A 13 -2.69 14.02 -4.91
C LEU A 13 -1.76 13.06 -4.16
N GLU A 14 -0.44 13.27 -4.21
CA GLU A 14 0.53 12.48 -3.44
C GLU A 14 0.31 12.63 -1.94
N LEU A 15 0.12 13.86 -1.46
CA LEU A 15 -0.18 14.13 -0.05
C LEU A 15 -1.55 13.54 0.35
N ALA A 16 -2.55 13.61 -0.52
CA ALA A 16 -3.86 13.00 -0.27
C ALA A 16 -3.78 11.46 -0.19
N ASP A 17 -2.95 10.82 -1.01
CA ASP A 17 -2.68 9.38 -0.93
C ASP A 17 -2.02 9.02 0.40
N ALA A 18 -0.97 9.74 0.79
CA ALA A 18 -0.30 9.56 2.09
C ALA A 18 -1.27 9.77 3.27
N GLN A 19 -2.20 10.72 3.15
CA GLN A 19 -3.25 10.94 4.15
C GLN A 19 -4.21 9.74 4.22
N CYS A 20 -4.68 9.24 3.07
CA CYS A 20 -5.63 8.13 3.01
C CYS A 20 -4.99 6.80 3.45
N SER A 21 -3.70 6.59 3.18
CA SER A 21 -2.94 5.42 3.61
C SER A 21 -2.46 5.50 5.06
N GLY A 22 -2.57 6.68 5.69
CA GLY A 22 -2.15 6.91 7.08
C GLY A 22 -0.64 7.03 7.26
N THR A 23 0.13 7.28 6.19
CA THR A 23 1.58 7.45 6.23
C THR A 23 2.04 8.91 6.23
N ILE A 24 1.11 9.86 6.13
CA ILE A 24 1.41 11.30 6.12
C ILE A 24 1.99 11.77 7.47
N SER A 25 3.03 12.60 7.43
CA SER A 25 3.56 13.29 8.60
C SER A 25 2.79 14.58 8.93
N GLU A 26 3.00 15.13 10.12
CA GLU A 26 2.38 16.40 10.55
C GLU A 26 2.76 17.58 9.62
N VAL A 27 4.04 17.66 9.23
CA VAL A 27 4.54 18.71 8.33
C VAL A 27 3.92 18.60 6.93
N GLU A 28 3.74 17.38 6.44
CA GLU A 28 3.10 17.12 5.14
C GLU A 28 1.59 17.43 5.19
N MET A 29 0.94 17.17 6.33
CA MET A 29 -0.45 17.56 6.54
C MET A 29 -0.61 19.09 6.53
N GLU A 30 0.24 19.83 7.25
CA GLU A 30 0.23 21.31 7.21
C GLU A 30 0.47 21.83 5.79
N THR A 31 1.36 21.18 5.04
CA THR A 31 1.64 21.51 3.63
C THR A 31 0.40 21.31 2.76
N LEU A 32 -0.28 20.17 2.91
CA LEU A 32 -1.53 19.87 2.19
C LEU A 32 -2.61 20.91 2.50
N GLU A 33 -2.80 21.26 3.77
CA GLU A 33 -3.75 22.30 4.19
C GLU A 33 -3.41 23.67 3.61
N GLY A 34 -2.12 24.03 3.59
CA GLY A 34 -1.60 25.24 2.97
C GLY A 34 -1.90 25.30 1.46
N LEU A 35 -1.62 24.22 0.74
CA LEU A 35 -1.87 24.11 -0.70
C LEU A 35 -3.37 24.22 -1.03
N LEU A 36 -4.23 23.53 -0.28
CA LEU A 36 -5.68 23.61 -0.45
C LEU A 36 -6.25 24.98 -0.07
N THR A 37 -5.61 25.67 0.87
CA THR A 37 -5.96 27.05 1.24
C THR A 37 -5.59 28.02 0.12
N ALA A 38 -4.36 27.93 -0.39
CA ALA A 38 -3.82 28.79 -1.44
C ALA A 38 -4.45 28.55 -2.82
N HIS A 39 -4.89 27.31 -3.09
CA HIS A 39 -5.44 26.91 -4.39
C HIS A 39 -6.84 26.26 -4.26
N PRO A 40 -7.90 27.05 -4.00
CA PRO A 40 -9.24 26.54 -3.77
C PRO A 40 -9.82 25.69 -4.91
N GLN A 41 -9.32 25.88 -6.14
CA GLN A 41 -9.74 25.11 -7.32
C GLN A 41 -9.49 23.60 -7.17
N TYR A 42 -8.49 23.18 -6.39
CA TYR A 42 -8.16 21.77 -6.19
C TYR A 42 -8.93 21.11 -5.03
N ARG A 43 -9.65 21.88 -4.21
CA ARG A 43 -10.39 21.34 -3.05
C ARG A 43 -11.41 20.29 -3.46
N ARG A 44 -12.12 20.53 -4.56
CA ARG A 44 -13.12 19.57 -5.05
C ARG A 44 -12.48 18.25 -5.48
N GLU A 45 -11.33 18.33 -6.13
CA GLU A 45 -10.59 17.15 -6.58
C GLU A 45 -10.05 16.36 -5.38
N TYR A 46 -9.44 17.04 -4.42
CA TYR A 46 -9.02 16.45 -3.15
C TYR A 46 -10.17 15.74 -2.41
N LEU A 47 -11.31 16.42 -2.23
CA LEU A 47 -12.47 15.83 -1.54
C LEU A 47 -13.03 14.61 -2.28
N ASN A 48 -13.08 14.66 -3.61
CA ASN A 48 -13.48 13.51 -4.42
C ASN A 48 -12.53 12.33 -4.23
N TYR A 49 -11.22 12.58 -4.22
CA TYR A 49 -10.20 11.55 -4.01
C TYR A 49 -10.36 10.88 -2.64
N VAL A 50 -10.44 11.66 -1.56
CA VAL A 50 -10.65 11.16 -0.19
C VAL A 50 -11.96 10.37 -0.08
N PHE A 51 -13.04 10.87 -0.69
CA PHE A 51 -14.34 10.19 -0.68
C PHE A 51 -14.28 8.81 -1.35
N VAL A 52 -13.63 8.71 -2.51
CA VAL A 52 -13.45 7.43 -3.20
C VAL A 52 -12.61 6.47 -2.35
N HIS A 53 -11.52 6.95 -1.74
CA HIS A 53 -10.68 6.12 -0.87
C HIS A 53 -11.44 5.54 0.32
N ILE A 54 -12.25 6.35 1.01
CA ILE A 54 -13.11 5.88 2.11
C ILE A 54 -14.09 4.81 1.61
N GLY A 55 -14.71 5.02 0.45
CA GLY A 55 -15.61 4.04 -0.16
C GLY A 55 -14.91 2.72 -0.51
N LEU A 56 -13.67 2.77 -1.02
CA LEU A 56 -12.88 1.60 -1.35
C LEU A 56 -12.38 0.85 -0.09
N ALA A 57 -11.96 1.58 0.95
CA ALA A 57 -11.59 1.00 2.23
C ALA A 57 -12.78 0.27 2.88
N GLY A 58 -13.97 0.90 2.87
CA GLY A 58 -15.20 0.31 3.42
C GLY A 58 -15.71 -0.90 2.65
N THR A 59 -15.66 -0.88 1.32
CA THR A 59 -16.06 -2.04 0.49
C THR A 59 -15.08 -3.20 0.59
N THR A 60 -13.78 -2.92 0.75
CA THR A 60 -12.76 -3.95 0.99
C THR A 60 -13.01 -4.66 2.32
N GLN A 61 -13.24 -3.92 3.41
CA GLN A 61 -13.61 -4.52 4.69
C GLN A 61 -14.93 -5.29 4.61
N SER A 62 -15.94 -4.74 3.94
CA SER A 62 -17.23 -5.42 3.78
C SER A 62 -17.10 -6.72 2.98
N ARG A 63 -16.21 -6.79 1.98
CA ARG A 63 -15.90 -8.04 1.24
C ARG A 63 -15.18 -9.06 2.11
N LEU A 64 -14.20 -8.64 2.91
CA LEU A 64 -13.48 -9.53 3.83
C LEU A 64 -14.40 -10.15 4.89
N LEU A 65 -15.39 -9.38 5.38
CA LEU A 65 -16.41 -9.87 6.30
C LEU A 65 -17.42 -10.84 5.63
N GLN A 66 -17.65 -10.71 4.33
CA GLN A 66 -18.58 -11.57 3.57
C GLN A 66 -17.93 -12.84 3.01
N ALA A 67 -16.61 -12.85 2.82
CA ALA A 67 -15.85 -13.97 2.24
C ALA A 67 -14.54 -14.20 3.01
N PRO A 68 -14.58 -14.87 4.18
CA PRO A 68 -13.41 -15.09 5.04
C PRO A 68 -12.31 -15.94 4.37
N GLU A 69 -12.63 -16.72 3.33
CA GLU A 69 -11.64 -17.54 2.60
C GLU A 69 -10.58 -16.72 1.84
N LEU A 70 -10.84 -15.44 1.52
CA LEU A 70 -9.85 -14.55 0.91
C LEU A 70 -8.85 -13.96 1.92
N ALA A 71 -9.17 -13.96 3.22
CA ALA A 71 -8.29 -13.46 4.27
C ALA A 71 -7.16 -14.46 4.57
N GLU A 72 -7.42 -15.77 4.46
CA GLU A 72 -6.41 -16.81 4.65
C GLU A 72 -5.39 -16.85 3.48
N ALA A 73 -5.82 -16.53 2.26
CA ALA A 73 -4.91 -16.46 1.11
C ALA A 73 -3.88 -15.32 1.20
N ALA A 74 -4.23 -14.18 1.81
CA ALA A 74 -3.31 -13.06 2.02
C ALA A 74 -2.30 -13.31 3.16
N ALA A 75 -2.67 -14.13 4.16
CA ALA A 75 -1.79 -14.51 5.26
C ALA A 75 -0.84 -15.68 4.92
N SER A 76 -1.10 -16.40 3.83
CA SER A 76 -0.34 -17.59 3.41
C SER A 76 0.68 -17.34 2.29
N VAL A 77 1.23 -16.13 2.18
CA VAL A 77 2.49 -15.94 1.42
C VAL A 77 3.65 -16.32 2.35
N GLN A 78 3.96 -17.61 2.42
CA GLN A 78 5.23 -18.07 2.99
C GLN A 78 6.38 -17.45 2.16
N PRO A 79 7.42 -16.88 2.78
CA PRO A 79 8.64 -16.56 2.06
C PRO A 79 9.18 -17.86 1.48
N ALA A 80 9.41 -17.89 0.17
CA ALA A 80 10.03 -19.04 -0.49
C ALA A 80 11.38 -19.33 0.21
N GLU A 81 11.44 -20.45 0.93
CA GLU A 81 12.68 -20.99 1.44
C GLU A 81 13.61 -21.24 0.25
N SER A 82 14.74 -20.53 0.25
CA SER A 82 15.88 -20.80 -0.61
C SER A 82 16.47 -22.17 -0.24
N ILE A 83 15.89 -23.25 -0.74
CA ILE A 83 16.51 -24.57 -0.67
C ILE A 83 17.55 -24.67 -1.79
N SER A 84 18.80 -24.45 -1.39
CA SER A 84 19.99 -24.83 -2.16
C SER A 84 19.98 -26.35 -2.36
N GLU A 85 19.60 -26.81 -3.55
CA GLU A 85 19.77 -28.20 -3.96
C GLU A 85 21.15 -28.39 -4.57
N GLU A 86 22.13 -28.81 -3.76
CA GLU A 86 23.28 -29.54 -4.29
C GLU A 86 23.84 -30.45 -3.20
N THR A 87 23.53 -31.75 -3.27
CA THR A 87 24.50 -32.86 -3.13
C THR A 87 23.78 -34.16 -3.44
N GLU A 88 24.00 -34.66 -4.65
CA GLU A 88 23.58 -35.97 -5.10
C GLU A 88 24.53 -37.05 -4.55
N ARG A 89 23.95 -38.21 -4.18
CA ARG A 89 24.54 -39.56 -4.10
C ARG A 89 25.25 -39.97 -2.81
N GLY A 90 24.73 -41.04 -2.19
CA GLY A 90 25.60 -42.14 -1.77
C GLY A 90 25.21 -42.93 -0.51
N TYR A 91 24.48 -44.04 -0.74
CA TYR A 91 24.51 -45.31 -0.01
C TYR A 91 23.85 -45.49 1.37
N LEU A 92 23.09 -46.57 1.40
CA LEU A 92 22.29 -47.16 2.47
C LEU A 92 23.08 -48.35 3.03
N VAL A 93 23.42 -48.36 4.33
CA VAL A 93 23.74 -49.58 5.09
C VAL A 93 23.27 -49.40 6.53
N MET A 94 22.25 -50.18 6.91
CA MET A 94 21.86 -50.39 8.31
C MET A 94 22.78 -51.42 8.96
N LEU A 95 23.39 -51.07 10.10
CA LEU A 95 23.91 -52.04 11.08
C LEU A 95 23.63 -51.50 12.49
N ILE A 96 22.71 -52.15 13.20
CA ILE A 96 22.39 -51.92 14.63
C ILE A 96 23.13 -53.02 15.43
N PRO A 97 23.81 -52.69 16.54
CA PRO A 97 24.39 -53.69 17.46
C PRO A 97 23.34 -54.39 18.32
#